data_AF-I4EG22-F1
#
_entry.id   AF-I4EG22-F1
#
_cell.length_a   1.000
_cell.length_b   1.000
_cell.length_c   1.000
_cell.angle_alpha   90.00
_cell.angle_beta   90.00
_cell.angle_gamma   90.00
#
_symmetry.space_group_name_H-M   'P 1'
#
loop_
_entity.id
_entity.type
_entity.pdbx_description
1 polymer ?
#
loop_
_entity_poly.entity_id
_entity_poly.type
_entity_poly.pdbx_seq_one_letter_code
_entity_poly.pdbx_strand_id
1 'polypeptide(L)' 'MVRKGRAPNGTRTKQAALTEEMVREIRSKYATGRFVQRELADEYHVSPATIGHVVTRRSWRHI' A
#
# COMPACT_ATOMS: atom_id res chain seq x y z
N MET A 1 -7.88 -5.66 -29.84
CA MET A 1 -7.56 -4.35 -29.23
C MET A 1 -8.05 -4.36 -27.79
N VAL A 2 -7.17 -4.63 -26.82
CA VAL A 2 -7.58 -4.79 -25.41
C VAL A 2 -7.94 -3.42 -24.84
N ARG A 3 -9.22 -3.21 -24.55
CA ARG A 3 -9.72 -1.97 -23.94
C ARG A 3 -9.22 -1.89 -22.51
N LYS A 4 -8.27 -1.00 -22.27
CA LYS A 4 -7.74 -0.64 -20.94
C LYS A 4 -8.87 0.05 -20.16
N GLY A 5 -9.69 -0.74 -19.48
CA GLY A 5 -10.72 -0.27 -18.57
C GLY A 5 -10.08 0.50 -17.41
N ARG A 6 -10.11 1.83 -17.49
CA ARG A 6 -9.84 2.70 -16.35
C ARG A 6 -11.12 2.69 -15.51
N ALA A 7 -11.11 1.94 -14.41
CA ALA A 7 -12.20 1.95 -13.46
C ALA A 7 -12.28 3.33 -12.76
N PRO A 8 -13.49 3.88 -12.54
CA PRO A 8 -13.67 5.14 -11.84
C PRO A 8 -13.43 4.97 -10.33
N ASN A 9 -13.01 6.05 -9.69
CA ASN A 9 -12.77 6.15 -8.25
C ASN A 9 -13.92 5.55 -7.42
N GLY A 10 -13.55 4.82 -6.37
CA GLY A 10 -14.45 4.50 -5.26
C GLY A 10 -14.74 3.01 -5.08
N THR A 11 -14.04 2.39 -4.12
CA THR A 11 -14.60 1.42 -3.15
C THR A 11 -14.63 -0.10 -3.38
N ARG A 12 -14.01 -0.74 -4.39
CA ARG A 12 -13.79 -2.22 -4.27
C ARG A 12 -12.71 -2.89 -5.13
N THR A 13 -11.53 -2.27 -5.29
CA THR A 13 -10.54 -2.76 -6.26
C THR A 13 -9.18 -3.01 -5.63
N LYS A 14 -8.99 -4.10 -4.87
CA LYS A 14 -7.71 -4.55 -4.26
C LYS A 14 -6.93 -3.56 -3.38
N GLN A 15 -7.21 -2.26 -3.43
CA GLN A 15 -6.69 -1.19 -2.56
C GLN A 15 -7.34 -1.20 -1.18
N ALA A 16 -8.45 -1.93 -1.00
CA ALA A 16 -9.09 -2.13 0.30
C ALA A 16 -8.39 -3.17 1.19
N ALA A 17 -7.26 -3.75 0.75
CA ALA A 17 -6.47 -4.66 1.59
C ALA A 17 -5.68 -3.93 2.69
N LEU A 18 -5.32 -2.66 2.47
CA LEU A 18 -4.69 -1.83 3.50
C LEU A 18 -5.72 -0.88 4.11
N THR A 19 -5.93 -0.98 5.42
CA THR A 19 -6.65 0.03 6.20
C THR A 19 -5.73 1.19 6.58
N GLU A 20 -6.30 2.33 6.97
CA GLU A 20 -5.51 3.49 7.38
C GLU A 20 -4.59 3.19 8.58
N GLU A 21 -5.06 2.34 9.48
CA GLU A 21 -4.30 1.88 10.64
C GLU A 21 -3.08 1.04 10.22
N MET A 22 -3.27 0.09 9.29
CA MET A 22 -2.16 -0.69 8.72
C MET A 22 -1.14 0.21 8.02
N VAL A 23 -1.59 1.25 7.32
CA VAL A 23 -0.68 2.23 6.69
C VAL A 23 0.19 2.95 7.73
N ARG A 24 -0.40 3.38 8.85
CA ARG A 24 0.35 4.02 9.95
C ARG A 24 1.33 3.04 10.57
N GLU A 25 0.91 1.80 10.78
CA GLU A 25 1.75 0.74 11.35
C GLU A 25 2.93 0.42 10.43
N ILE A 26 2.71 0.23 9.13
CA ILE A 26 3.76 0.00 8.13
C ILE A 26 4.77 1.15 8.11
N ARG A 27 4.31 2.40 8.18
CA ARG A 27 5.20 3.57 8.24
C ARG A 27 6.02 3.57 9.53
N SER A 28 5.42 3.24 10.66
CA SER A 28 6.12 3.14 11.94
C SER A 28 7.16 2.02 11.93
N LYS A 29 6.76 0.80 11.53
CA LYS A 29 7.66 -0.36 11.37
C LYS A 29 8.80 -0.04 10.41
N TYR A 30 8.53 0.55 9.25
CA TYR A 30 9.57 0.93 8.29
C TYR A 30 10.51 2.03 8.83
N ALA A 31 9.98 2.99 9.59
CA ALA A 31 10.78 4.05 10.22
C ALA A 31 11.75 3.52 11.28
N THR A 32 11.48 2.36 11.89
CA THR A 32 12.45 1.70 12.79
C THR A 32 13.70 1.19 12.06
N GLY A 33 13.67 1.10 10.72
CA GLY A 33 14.77 0.56 9.90
C GLY A 33 14.99 -0.95 10.04
N ARG A 34 14.17 -1.64 10.85
CA ARG A 34 14.30 -3.08 11.11
C ARG A 34 13.58 -3.97 10.10
N PHE A 35 12.67 -3.39 9.33
CA PHE A 35 11.84 -4.13 8.38
C PHE A 35 12.09 -3.66 6.96
N VAL A 36 12.25 -4.60 6.03
CA VAL A 36 12.33 -4.29 4.60
C VAL A 36 10.95 -4.30 3.96
N GLN A 37 10.80 -3.53 2.88
CA GLN A 37 9.53 -3.41 2.15
C GLN A 37 8.97 -4.76 1.68
N ARG A 38 9.84 -5.74 1.44
CA ARG A 38 9.43 -7.09 1.00
C ARG A 38 8.81 -7.89 2.15
N GLU A 39 9.40 -7.85 3.34
CA GLU A 39 8.83 -8.52 4.52
C GLU A 39 7.48 -7.92 4.92
N LEU A 40 7.36 -6.60 4.90
CA LEU A 40 6.09 -5.91 5.12
C LEU A 40 5.07 -6.22 4.01
N ALA A 41 5.53 -6.46 2.79
CA ALA A 41 4.64 -6.85 1.71
C ALA A 41 4.08 -8.27 1.92
N ASP A 42 4.92 -9.21 2.31
CA ASP A 42 4.52 -10.58 2.63
C ASP A 42 3.62 -10.62 3.88
N GLU A 43 3.96 -9.90 4.96
CA GLU A 43 3.18 -9.84 6.21
C GLU A 43 1.76 -9.31 5.98
N TYR A 44 1.63 -8.26 5.15
CA TYR A 44 0.33 -7.64 4.85
C TYR A 44 -0.30 -8.19 3.55
N HIS A 45 0.25 -9.25 2.95
CA HIS A 45 -0.20 -9.86 1.70
C HIS A 45 -0.46 -8.86 0.55
N VAL A 46 0.41 -7.87 0.44
CA VAL A 46 0.33 -6.79 -0.56
C VAL A 46 1.56 -6.82 -1.45
N SER A 47 1.51 -6.12 -2.58
CA SER A 47 2.69 -6.02 -3.43
C SER A 47 3.73 -5.08 -2.78
N PRO A 48 5.04 -5.39 -2.90
CA PRO A 48 6.11 -4.51 -2.38
C PRO A 48 6.08 -3.12 -3.03
N ALA A 49 5.62 -3.01 -4.28
CA ALA A 49 5.35 -1.73 -4.92
C ALA A 49 4.29 -0.89 -4.18
N THR A 50 3.26 -1.53 -3.61
CA THR A 50 2.23 -0.88 -2.81
C THR A 50 2.81 -0.34 -1.50
N ILE A 51 3.63 -1.14 -0.80
CA ILE A 51 4.36 -0.69 0.39
C ILE A 51 5.28 0.50 0.05
N GLY A 52 6.00 0.43 -1.07
CA GLY A 52 6.81 1.54 -1.58
C GLY A 52 5.99 2.81 -1.77
N HIS A 53 4.81 2.73 -2.39
CA HIS A 53 3.91 3.89 -2.53
C HIS A 53 3.37 4.42 -1.21
N VAL A 54 3.12 3.56 -0.23
CA VAL A 54 2.65 3.92 1.12
C VAL A 54 3.73 4.65 1.91
N VAL A 55 4.96 4.13 1.89
CA VAL A 55 6.13 4.69 2.57
C VAL A 55 6.55 6.02 1.93
N THR A 56 6.58 6.08 0.59
CA THR A 56 6.93 7.30 -0.16
C THR A 56 5.79 8.33 -0.23
N ARG A 57 4.65 8.06 0.42
CA ARG A 57 3.44 8.90 0.41
C ARG A 57 2.89 9.22 -0.99
N ARG A 58 3.23 8.41 -2.00
CA ARG A 58 2.64 8.50 -3.35
C ARG A 58 1.18 8.06 -3.35
N SER A 59 0.86 7.07 -2.51
CA SER A 59 -0.51 6.68 -2.18
C SER A 59 -0.79 7.02 -0.71
N TRP A 60 -2.05 7.24 -0.36
CA TRP A 60 -2.48 7.59 1.01
C TRP A 60 -1.84 8.88 1.57
N ARG A 61 -1.96 9.97 0.79
CA ARG A 61 -1.43 11.30 1.15
C ARG A 61 -2.22 12.02 2.26
N HIS A 62 -3.44 11.55 2.53
CA HIS A 62 -4.34 12.07 3.56
C HIS A 62 -4.19 11.37 4.91
N ILE A 63 -3.35 10.32 5.00
CA ILE A 63 -2.92 9.66 6.24
C ILE A 63 -1.52 10.13 6.58
#